data_AF-A0A3Q8ZWF7-F1
#
_entry.id   AF-A0A3Q8ZWF7-F1
#
_cell.length_a   1.000
_cell.length_b   1.000
_cell.length_c   1.000
_cell.angle_alpha   90.00
_cell.angle_beta   90.00
_cell.angle_gamma   90.00
#
_symmetry.space_group_name_H-M   'P 1'
#
loop_
_entity.id
_entity.type
_entity.pdbx_description
1 polymer ?
#
loop_
_entity_poly.entity_id
_entity_poly.type
_entity_poly.pdbx_seq_one_letter_code
_entity_poly.pdbx_strand_id
1 'polypeptide(L)'
;MPRDADHNLAASGPFAVVAASSLPSSGIAPVFDCQSCGACCSYSAEWPRFSTEDDAQLDRIPEKHVAADLSGMRCDGVRCSALSGEVGKLTACTIYELRPDVCRACMPGDDECLTARRALGFSTS
;
A
#
# COMPACT_ATOMS: atom_id res chain seq x y z
N MET A 1 -67.87 -6.47 5.65
CA MET A 1 -68.46 -5.61 6.71
C MET A 1 -68.22 -6.31 8.05
N PRO A 2 -67.96 -5.61 9.15
CA PRO A 2 -67.22 -4.34 9.23
C PRO A 2 -66.54 -4.10 10.62
N ARG A 3 -65.83 -2.95 10.72
CA ARG A 3 -65.78 -2.03 11.87
C ARG A 3 -65.05 -2.51 13.13
N ASP A 4 -64.31 -1.69 13.85
CA ASP A 4 -63.81 -0.31 13.75
C ASP A 4 -63.02 -0.16 15.06
N ALA A 5 -61.90 0.56 15.04
CA ALA A 5 -61.49 1.46 16.13
C ALA A 5 -60.19 2.18 15.73
N ASP A 6 -60.34 3.14 14.83
CA ASP A 6 -60.02 4.56 15.05
C ASP A 6 -59.65 4.89 16.52
N HIS A 7 -58.54 5.55 16.88
CA HIS A 7 -58.11 6.90 16.53
C HIS A 7 -56.71 7.10 17.15
N ASN A 8 -55.80 7.85 16.52
CA ASN A 8 -55.58 9.24 16.94
C ASN A 8 -54.51 9.95 16.09
N LEU A 9 -54.91 11.15 15.72
CA LEU A 9 -54.30 12.22 14.95
C LEU A 9 -53.30 13.00 15.82
N ALA A 10 -52.11 13.30 15.28
CA ALA A 10 -51.42 14.57 15.54
C ALA A 10 -50.21 14.75 14.60
N ALA A 11 -50.44 15.47 13.51
CA ALA A 11 -49.40 16.24 12.86
C ALA A 11 -49.08 17.47 13.73
N SER A 12 -47.80 17.84 13.88
CA SER A 12 -47.32 19.24 13.91
C SER A 12 -45.83 19.33 14.23
N GLY A 13 -45.04 19.70 13.21
CA GLY A 13 -44.10 20.81 13.34
C GLY A 13 -42.62 20.50 13.62
N PRO A 14 -41.74 21.46 13.28
CA PRO A 14 -40.44 21.17 12.67
C PRO A 14 -39.28 21.65 13.55
N PHE A 15 -38.40 20.73 13.96
CA PHE A 15 -37.08 21.10 14.44
C PHE A 15 -36.04 20.22 13.76
N ALA A 16 -35.57 20.74 12.63
CA ALA A 16 -34.34 20.31 12.00
C ALA A 16 -33.18 20.60 12.95
N VAL A 17 -32.81 19.62 13.78
CA VAL A 17 -31.47 19.56 14.35
C VAL A 17 -30.57 18.93 13.31
N VAL A 18 -29.94 19.78 12.50
CA VAL A 18 -28.77 19.38 11.72
C VAL A 18 -27.69 18.96 12.70
N ALA A 19 -27.53 17.65 12.89
CA ALA A 19 -26.36 17.11 13.53
C ALA A 19 -25.15 17.54 12.68
N ALA A 20 -24.32 18.42 13.26
CA ALA A 20 -23.04 18.80 12.70
C ALA A 20 -22.26 17.51 12.42
N SER A 21 -22.21 17.13 11.15
CA SER A 21 -21.37 16.05 10.70
C SER A 21 -19.94 16.54 10.85
N SER A 22 -19.26 16.08 11.89
CA SER A 22 -17.83 16.23 12.06
C SER A 22 -17.15 15.68 10.81
N LEU A 23 -16.78 16.56 9.89
CA LEU A 23 -15.91 16.21 8.77
C LEU A 23 -14.58 15.77 9.40
N PRO A 24 -14.10 14.54 9.14
CA PRO A 24 -12.75 14.20 9.56
C PRO A 24 -11.82 15.18 8.84
N SER A 25 -11.01 15.90 9.62
CA SER A 25 -9.88 16.67 9.12
C SER A 25 -9.01 15.72 8.31
N SER A 26 -9.22 15.70 6.99
CA SER A 26 -8.34 15.02 6.06
C SER A 26 -7.05 15.83 6.05
N GLY A 27 -6.14 15.47 6.95
CA GLY A 27 -4.74 15.84 6.81
C GLY A 27 -4.31 15.39 5.42
N ILE A 28 -3.73 16.30 4.63
CA ILE A 28 -3.03 15.91 3.42
C ILE A 28 -1.96 14.91 3.86
N ALA A 29 -2.16 13.63 3.53
CA ALA A 29 -1.09 12.66 3.66
C ALA A 29 -0.02 13.03 2.62
N PRO A 30 1.26 13.05 2.99
CA PRO A 30 2.32 13.34 2.05
C PRO A 30 2.27 12.37 0.87
N VAL A 31 2.37 12.91 -0.35
CA VAL A 31 2.34 12.12 -1.58
C VAL A 31 3.73 11.54 -1.81
N PHE A 32 3.85 10.23 -1.62
CA PHE A 32 5.11 9.53 -1.78
C PHE A 32 5.23 8.92 -3.17
N ASP A 33 6.13 9.47 -4.00
CA ASP A 33 6.45 8.89 -5.30
C ASP A 33 7.59 7.86 -5.18
N CYS A 34 7.24 6.58 -5.36
CA CYS A 34 8.20 5.50 -5.36
C CYS A 34 9.02 5.41 -6.66
N GLN A 35 8.51 5.93 -7.79
CA GLN A 35 9.24 5.93 -9.05
C GLN A 35 10.42 6.92 -9.02
N SER A 36 10.32 7.99 -8.24
CA SER A 36 11.42 8.94 -8.03
C SER A 36 12.50 8.44 -7.05
N CYS A 37 12.16 7.64 -6.04
CA CYS A 37 13.16 7.23 -5.03
C CYS A 37 13.75 5.83 -5.24
N GLY A 38 12.95 4.81 -5.54
CA GLY A 38 13.41 3.41 -5.59
C GLY A 38 13.94 2.86 -4.24
N ALA A 39 13.61 3.51 -3.11
CA ALA A 39 14.23 3.26 -1.81
C ALA A 39 14.01 1.84 -1.28
N CYS A 40 12.76 1.36 -1.24
CA CYS A 40 12.44 0.02 -0.72
C CYS A 40 13.11 -1.10 -1.52
N CYS A 41 13.31 -0.90 -2.82
CA CYS A 41 13.98 -1.86 -3.70
C CYS A 41 15.51 -1.81 -3.62
N SER A 42 16.08 -0.89 -2.84
CA SER A 42 17.53 -0.65 -2.74
C SER A 42 18.01 -0.57 -1.28
N TYR A 43 17.18 -1.02 -0.34
CA TYR A 43 17.43 -0.88 1.09
C TYR A 43 18.28 -2.01 1.67
N SER A 44 17.93 -3.27 1.42
CA SER A 44 18.65 -4.42 1.95
C SER A 44 18.51 -5.64 1.03
N ALA A 45 19.54 -6.50 1.02
CA ALA A 45 19.50 -7.79 0.36
C ALA A 45 18.49 -8.76 1.00
N GLU A 46 18.21 -8.54 2.28
CA GLU A 46 17.27 -9.33 3.08
C GLU A 46 15.83 -8.81 2.94
N TRP A 47 15.61 -7.82 2.06
CA TRP A 47 14.32 -7.16 1.88
C TRP A 47 13.94 -7.11 0.39
N PRO A 48 12.74 -7.54 -0.01
CA PRO A 48 11.69 -8.19 0.77
C PRO A 48 11.82 -9.73 0.79
N ARG A 49 11.39 -10.35 1.91
CA ARG A 49 11.33 -11.82 2.09
C ARG A 49 9.94 -12.34 1.76
N PHE A 50 9.87 -13.51 1.15
CA PHE A 50 8.61 -14.23 1.06
C PHE A 50 8.30 -14.80 2.44
N SER A 51 7.07 -14.61 2.91
CA SER A 51 6.66 -15.00 4.25
C SER A 51 5.24 -15.55 4.32
N THR A 52 4.31 -14.97 3.57
CA THR A 52 2.88 -15.35 3.59
C THR A 52 2.32 -15.65 2.20
N GLU A 53 3.16 -15.63 1.18
CA GLU A 53 2.79 -15.82 -0.21
C GLU A 53 2.50 -17.29 -0.55
N ASP A 54 1.52 -17.49 -1.43
CA ASP A 54 1.19 -18.81 -1.97
C ASP A 54 2.21 -19.24 -3.04
N ASP A 55 2.62 -20.50 -3.05
CA ASP A 55 3.62 -21.03 -3.99
C ASP A 55 3.20 -20.77 -5.45
N ALA A 56 1.91 -20.89 -5.78
CA ALA A 56 1.42 -20.63 -7.14
C ALA A 56 1.54 -19.15 -7.53
N GLN A 57 1.55 -18.22 -6.56
CA GLN A 57 1.84 -16.82 -6.82
C GLN A 57 3.33 -16.61 -7.06
N LEU A 58 4.20 -17.24 -6.28
CA LEU A 58 5.66 -17.12 -6.39
C LEU A 58 6.17 -17.73 -7.70
N ASP A 59 5.61 -18.85 -8.15
CA ASP A 59 5.95 -19.52 -9.42
C ASP A 59 5.68 -18.65 -10.66
N ARG A 60 4.84 -17.61 -10.54
CA ARG A 60 4.63 -16.63 -11.63
C ARG A 60 5.78 -15.64 -11.76
N ILE A 61 6.63 -15.50 -10.73
CA ILE A 61 7.77 -14.60 -10.77
C ILE A 61 8.87 -15.26 -11.61
N PRO A 62 9.45 -14.56 -12.60
CA PRO A 62 10.55 -15.13 -13.37
C PRO A 62 11.72 -15.53 -12.46
N GLU A 63 12.22 -16.77 -12.59
CA GLU A 63 13.25 -17.34 -11.71
C GLU A 63 14.49 -16.45 -11.54
N LYS A 64 14.88 -15.70 -12.59
CA LYS A 64 15.99 -14.72 -12.55
C LYS A 64 15.82 -13.61 -11.50
N HIS A 65 14.60 -13.41 -11.00
CA HIS A 65 14.23 -12.43 -9.99
C HIS A 65 13.99 -13.05 -8.61
N VAL A 66 14.11 -14.37 -8.46
CA VAL A 66 13.94 -15.10 -7.21
C VAL A 66 15.31 -15.49 -6.66
N ALA A 67 15.49 -15.35 -5.33
CA ALA A 67 16.73 -15.74 -4.68
C ALA A 67 16.98 -17.26 -4.80
N ALA A 68 18.24 -17.68 -4.77
CA ALA A 68 18.61 -19.09 -4.97
C ALA A 68 18.06 -20.03 -3.88
N ASP A 69 17.82 -19.50 -2.69
CA ASP A 69 17.23 -20.17 -1.54
C ASP A 69 15.70 -19.98 -1.47
N LEU A 70 15.06 -19.46 -2.54
CA LEU A 70 13.62 -19.30 -2.72
C LEU A 70 12.90 -18.45 -1.66
N SER A 71 13.66 -17.70 -0.90
CA SER A 71 13.19 -17.08 0.34
C SER A 71 12.85 -15.60 0.17
N GLY A 72 12.98 -15.07 -1.04
CA GLY A 72 12.64 -13.69 -1.38
C GLY A 72 13.04 -13.32 -2.80
N MET A 73 12.95 -12.03 -3.09
CA MET A 73 13.45 -11.46 -4.33
C MET A 73 14.98 -11.56 -4.39
N ARG A 74 15.52 -11.84 -5.58
CA ARG A 74 16.97 -11.80 -5.82
C ARG A 74 17.46 -10.35 -5.79
N CYS A 75 18.49 -10.09 -5.01
CA CYS A 75 19.21 -8.82 -4.97
C CYS A 75 20.65 -8.95 -5.47
N ASP A 76 21.17 -7.87 -6.07
CA ASP A 76 22.57 -7.66 -6.38
C ASP A 76 23.12 -6.62 -5.38
N GLY A 77 23.89 -7.10 -4.41
CA GLY A 77 24.10 -6.35 -3.17
C GLY A 77 22.77 -6.06 -2.48
N VAL A 78 22.48 -4.78 -2.22
CA VAL A 78 21.21 -4.33 -1.61
C VAL A 78 20.11 -4.01 -2.63
N ARG A 79 20.40 -4.14 -3.94
CA ARG A 79 19.50 -3.70 -5.01
C ARG A 79 18.71 -4.87 -5.59
N CYS A 80 17.39 -4.78 -5.56
CA CYS A 80 16.51 -5.77 -6.18
C CYS A 80 16.78 -5.90 -7.68
N SER A 81 16.89 -7.15 -8.15
CA SER A 81 17.18 -7.48 -9.55
C SER A 81 16.07 -7.06 -10.52
N ALA A 82 14.84 -6.86 -10.03
CA ALA A 82 13.71 -6.37 -10.82
C ALA A 82 13.61 -4.84 -10.86
N LEU A 83 14.49 -4.13 -10.16
CA LEU A 83 14.54 -2.67 -10.21
C LEU A 83 15.24 -2.23 -11.51
N SER A 84 14.54 -1.47 -12.34
CA SER A 84 15.11 -0.75 -13.48
C SER A 84 15.31 0.72 -13.15
N GLY A 85 16.26 1.35 -13.84
CA GLY A 85 16.59 2.77 -13.67
C GLY A 85 17.54 3.06 -12.51
N GLU A 86 17.60 4.33 -12.13
CA GLU A 86 18.54 4.86 -11.16
C GLU A 86 17.82 5.40 -9.91
N VAL A 87 18.23 4.89 -8.76
CA VAL A 87 17.72 5.23 -7.42
C VAL A 87 17.85 6.74 -7.21
N GLY A 88 16.76 7.38 -6.79
CA GLY A 88 16.71 8.84 -6.61
C GLY A 88 16.53 9.67 -7.88
N LYS A 89 16.38 9.05 -9.06
CA LYS A 89 16.09 9.75 -10.32
C LYS A 89 14.81 9.27 -10.98
N LEU A 90 14.85 8.06 -11.53
CA LEU A 90 13.72 7.42 -12.20
C LEU A 90 13.91 5.92 -12.11
N THR A 91 12.95 5.27 -11.46
CA THR A 91 12.95 3.84 -11.22
C THR A 91 11.61 3.22 -11.55
N ALA A 92 11.64 1.94 -11.93
CA ALA A 92 10.44 1.16 -12.15
C ALA A 92 10.71 -0.32 -11.82
N CYS A 93 9.69 -1.01 -11.29
CA CYS A 93 9.76 -2.46 -11.15
C CYS A 93 9.43 -3.11 -12.50
N THR A 94 10.33 -3.92 -13.04
CA THR A 94 10.12 -4.60 -14.34
C THR A 94 9.08 -5.71 -14.29
N ILE A 95 8.69 -6.13 -13.08
CA ILE A 95 7.67 -7.16 -12.82
C ILE A 95 6.48 -6.60 -12.04
N TYR A 96 6.15 -5.31 -12.21
CA TYR A 96 5.16 -4.61 -11.36
C TYR A 96 3.83 -5.37 -11.21
N GLU A 97 3.34 -5.96 -12.29
CA GLU A 97 2.10 -6.77 -12.35
C GLU A 97 2.23 -8.14 -11.67
N LEU A 98 3.45 -8.67 -11.54
CA LEU A 98 3.78 -9.95 -10.92
C LEU A 98 4.43 -9.77 -9.55
N ARG A 99 4.34 -8.57 -8.96
CA ARG A 99 4.90 -8.33 -7.63
C ARG A 99 4.34 -9.34 -6.62
N PRO A 100 5.21 -9.92 -5.77
CA PRO A 100 4.77 -10.74 -4.66
C PRO A 100 3.98 -9.91 -3.66
N ASP A 101 3.17 -10.56 -2.84
CA ASP A 101 2.28 -9.85 -1.92
C ASP A 101 3.05 -8.96 -0.93
N VAL A 102 4.24 -9.35 -0.47
CA VAL A 102 5.09 -8.50 0.39
C VAL A 102 5.50 -7.18 -0.29
N CYS A 103 5.76 -7.21 -1.61
CA CYS A 103 6.05 -6.01 -2.39
C CYS A 103 4.80 -5.14 -2.63
N ARG A 104 3.60 -5.72 -2.52
CA ARG A 104 2.31 -5.00 -2.64
C ARG A 104 1.85 -4.45 -1.30
N ALA A 105 2.13 -5.16 -0.22
CA ALA A 105 1.84 -4.76 1.15
C ALA A 105 2.64 -3.52 1.57
N CYS A 106 3.87 -3.36 1.05
CA CYS A 106 4.63 -2.14 1.21
C CYS A 106 4.01 -0.99 0.41
N MET A 107 3.26 -0.13 1.11
CA MET A 107 2.54 1.00 0.57
C MET A 107 3.37 2.29 0.68
N PRO A 108 3.28 3.22 -0.30
CA PRO A 108 4.00 4.49 -0.21
C PRO A 108 3.65 5.26 1.07
N GLY A 109 4.63 5.43 1.96
CA GLY A 109 4.46 6.17 3.22
C GLY A 109 4.16 5.32 4.46
N ASP A 110 4.09 4.01 4.34
CA ASP A 110 4.05 3.12 5.51
C ASP A 110 5.41 3.09 6.24
N ASP A 111 5.42 2.53 7.46
CA ASP A 111 6.62 2.47 8.31
C ASP A 111 7.84 1.88 7.61
N GLU A 112 7.60 0.83 6.82
CA GLU A 112 8.58 0.12 6.02
C GLU A 112 9.17 1.01 4.93
N CYS A 113 8.31 1.71 4.20
CA CYS A 113 8.71 2.65 3.16
C CYS A 113 9.47 3.85 3.74
N LEU A 114 9.01 4.40 4.87
CA LEU A 114 9.69 5.49 5.56
C LEU A 114 11.04 5.06 6.12
N THR A 115 11.16 3.81 6.57
CA THR A 115 12.43 3.24 7.04
C THR A 115 13.44 3.14 5.91
N ALA A 116 13.05 2.57 4.76
CA ALA A 116 13.91 2.53 3.59
C ALA A 116 14.28 3.92 3.09
N ARG A 117 13.32 4.86 3.05
CA ARG A 117 13.58 6.25 2.65
C ARG A 117 14.57 6.94 3.58
N ARG A 118 14.40 6.84 4.90
CA ARG A 118 15.33 7.40 5.89
C ARG A 118 16.74 6.86 5.71
N ALA A 119 16.88 5.54 5.52
CA ALA A 119 18.18 4.91 5.38
C ALA A 119 18.94 5.36 4.12
N LEU A 120 18.22 5.67 3.03
CA LEU A 120 18.81 6.16 1.78
C LEU A 120 18.83 7.70 1.68
N GLY A 121 18.33 8.44 2.68
CA GLY A 121 18.33 9.90 2.70
C GLY A 121 17.21 10.55 1.86
N PHE A 122 16.10 9.86 1.61
CA PHE A 122 14.92 10.40 0.93
C PHE A 122 13.91 11.05 1.88
N SER A 123 13.08 11.96 1.37
CA SER A 123 12.04 12.66 2.16
C SER A 123 11.03 11.68 2.75
N THR A 124 10.68 11.88 4.03
CA THR A 124 9.66 11.13 4.76
C THR A 124 8.48 11.99 5.21
N SER A 125 8.35 13.18 4.64
CA SER A 125 7.33 14.19 4.93
C SER A 125 6.98 15.00 3.69
#